data_AF-A0A7R7BW88-F1
#
_entry.id   AF-A0A7R7BW88-F1
#
_cell.length_a   1.000
_cell.length_b   1.000
_cell.length_c   1.000
_cell.angle_alpha   90.00
_cell.angle_beta   90.00
_cell.angle_gamma   90.00
#
_symmetry.space_group_name_H-M   'P 1'
#
loop_
_entity.id
_entity.type
_entity.pdbx_description
1 polymer ?
#
loop_
_entity_poly.entity_id
_entity_poly.type
_entity_poly.pdbx_seq_one_letter_code
_entity_poly.pdbx_strand_id
1 'polypeptide(L)' 'MPFAIQRKGKVISTLEEGEEWVTVGKKILITMPDDPTYSREITVPKDDAEGLVEVWLGGA' A
#
# COMPACT_ATOMS: atom_id res chain seq x y z
N MET A 1 -6.07 12.65 5.43
CA MET A 1 -5.37 12.95 4.14
C MET A 1 -4.94 11.63 3.52
N PRO A 2 -5.24 11.35 2.24
CA PRO A 2 -4.90 10.06 1.65
C PRO A 2 -3.39 9.93 1.42
N PHE A 3 -2.80 8.79 1.81
CA PHE A 3 -1.36 8.53 1.64
C PHE A 3 -1.10 7.79 0.33
N ALA A 4 -0.04 8.15 -0.39
CA ALA A 4 0.28 7.47 -1.64
C ALA A 4 1.15 6.23 -1.37
N ILE A 5 0.70 5.07 -1.87
CA ILE A 5 1.54 3.89 -2.01
C ILE A 5 2.23 4.00 -3.36
N GLN A 6 3.55 4.15 -3.32
CA GLN A 6 4.38 4.29 -4.50
C GLN A 6 5.29 3.07 -4.67
N ARG A 7 5.63 2.82 -5.93
CA ARG A 7 6.60 1.82 -6.32
C ARG A 7 7.50 2.42 -7.38
N LYS A 8 8.80 2.48 -7.11
CA LYS A 8 9.80 3.10 -8.02
C LYS A 8 9.37 4.51 -8.47
N GLY A 9 8.86 5.32 -7.54
CA GLY A 9 8.34 6.67 -7.80
C GLY A 9 6.99 6.74 -8.53
N LYS A 10 6.35 5.61 -8.88
CA LYS A 10 5.02 5.58 -9.49
C LYS A 10 3.96 5.24 -8.45
N VAL A 11 2.92 6.08 -8.34
CA VAL A 11 1.75 5.79 -7.49
C VAL A 11 1.01 4.57 -8.05
N ILE A 12 0.82 3.55 -7.21
CA ILE A 12 0.10 2.33 -7.55
C ILE A 12 -1.21 2.19 -6.77
N SER A 13 -1.35 2.90 -5.64
CA SER A 13 -2.59 3.00 -4.89
C SER A 13 -2.53 4.16 -3.89
N THR A 14 -3.66 4.42 -3.24
CA THR A 14 -3.80 5.38 -2.14
C THR A 14 -4.38 4.69 -0.91
N LEU A 15 -3.88 5.07 0.26
CA LEU A 15 -4.46 4.73 1.54
C LEU A 15 -5.43 5.84 1.92
N GLU A 16 -6.66 5.46 2.24
CA GLU A 16 -7.64 6.32 2.87
C GLU A 16 -7.32 6.50 4.36
N GLU A 17 -8.03 7.42 5.01
CA GLU A 17 -7.86 7.66 6.43
C GLU A 17 -8.29 6.43 7.25
N GLY A 18 -7.45 6.03 8.21
CA GLY A 18 -7.67 4.84 9.05
C GLY A 18 -7.24 3.52 8.40
N GLU A 19 -6.81 3.53 7.14
CA GLU A 19 -6.25 2.32 6.52
C GLU A 19 -4.79 2.08 6.93
N GLU A 20 -4.50 0.82 7.22
CA GLU A 20 -3.16 0.30 7.41
C GLU A 20 -2.79 -0.64 6.27
N TRP A 21 -1.49 -0.85 6.06
CA TRP A 21 -1.01 -1.75 5.01
C TRP A 21 0.14 -2.62 5.49
N VAL A 22 0.25 -3.79 4.87
CA VAL A 22 1.34 -4.73 5.10
C VAL A 22 1.69 -5.48 3.82
N THR A 23 2.98 -5.73 3.61
CA THR A 23 3.47 -6.53 2.49
C THR A 23 3.39 -8.01 2.84
N VAL A 24 2.66 -8.79 2.04
CA VAL A 24 2.52 -10.24 2.19
C VAL A 24 2.97 -10.92 0.90
N GLY A 25 4.21 -11.43 0.89
CA GLY A 25 4.81 -12.05 -0.29
C GLY A 25 4.92 -11.05 -1.46
N LYS A 26 4.11 -11.24 -2.51
CA LYS A 26 4.06 -10.37 -3.71
C LYS A 26 2.82 -9.48 -3.76
N LYS A 27 2.19 -9.26 -2.62
CA LYS A 27 0.98 -8.46 -2.50
C LYS A 27 1.12 -7.43 -1.38
N ILE A 28 0.41 -6.33 -1.52
CA ILE A 28 0.15 -5.40 -0.44
C ILE A 28 -1.27 -5.66 0.02
N LEU A 29 -1.43 -5.98 1.30
CA LEU A 29 -2.73 -6.07 1.94
C LEU A 29 -2.99 -4.74 2.63
N ILE A 30 -4.15 -4.16 2.37
CA ILE A 30 -4.66 -2.97 3.05
C ILE A 30 -5.83 -3.40 3.91
N THR A 31 -5.79 -3.02 5.18
CA THR A 31 -6.80 -3.37 6.20
C THR A 31 -7.22 -2.12 6.95
N MET A 32 -8.40 -2.16 7.56
CA MET A 32 -8.83 -1.10 8.47
C MET A 32 -8.91 -1.70 9.88
N PRO A 33 -8.09 -1.25 10.84
CA PRO A 33 -8.12 -1.81 12.20
C PRO A 33 -9.50 -1.73 12.86
N ASP A 34 -10.25 -0.68 12.54
CA ASP A 34 -11.59 -0.43 13.07
C ASP A 34 -12.70 -1.21 12.34
N ASP A 35 -12.40 -1.81 11.18
CA ASP A 35 -13.31 -2.69 10.44
C ASP A 35 -12.57 -3.96 9.97
N PRO A 36 -12.62 -5.05 10.76
CA PRO A 36 -11.93 -6.30 10.41
C PRO A 36 -12.52 -7.01 9.19
N THR A 37 -13.66 -6.55 8.65
CA THR A 37 -14.24 -7.08 7.41
C THR A 37 -13.71 -6.34 6.18
N TYR A 38 -13.15 -5.15 6.36
CA TYR A 38 -12.52 -4.38 5.30
C TYR A 38 -11.13 -4.92 4.99
N SER A 39 -10.96 -5.39 3.75
CA SER A 39 -9.64 -5.70 3.22
C SER A 39 -9.57 -5.42 1.72
N ARG A 40 -8.42 -4.94 1.29
CA ARG A 40 -8.09 -4.66 -0.11
C ARG A 40 -6.73 -5.26 -0.44
N GLU A 41 -6.64 -5.94 -1.57
CA GLU A 41 -5.38 -6.48 -2.07
C GLU A 41 -4.89 -5.71 -3.29
N ILE A 42 -3.59 -5.39 -3.29
CA ILE A 42 -2.89 -4.86 -4.45
C ILE A 42 -1.85 -5.91 -4.86
N THR A 43 -2.01 -6.46 -6.06
CA THR A 43 -1.00 -7.35 -6.64
C THR A 43 0.18 -6.51 -7.09
N VAL A 44 1.38 -6.81 -6.58
CA VAL A 44 2.61 -6.15 -7.00
C VAL A 44 3.06 -6.81 -8.32
N PRO A 45 3.16 -6.06 -9.44
CA PRO A 45 3.63 -6.61 -10.72
C PRO A 45 4.94 -7.39 -10.59
N LYS A 46 4.98 -8.57 -11.22
CA LYS A 46 6.01 -9.62 -11.07
C LYS A 46 7.43 -9.18 -11.45
N ASP A 47 7.55 -8.10 -12.22
CA ASP A 47 8.82 -7.55 -12.71
C ASP A 47 9.57 -6.72 -11.65
N ASP A 48 9.13 -6.73 -10.39
CA ASP A 48 9.95 -6.26 -9.25
C ASP A 48 10.78 -7.41 -8.69
N ALA A 49 12.01 -7.53 -9.18
CA ALA A 49 13.03 -8.31 -8.48
C ALA A 49 13.55 -7.58 -7.22
N GLU A 50 13.34 -6.27 -7.11
CA GLU A 50 13.92 -5.41 -6.06
C GLU A 50 12.98 -5.15 -4.86
N GLY A 51 11.66 -5.39 -5.00
CA GLY A 51 10.71 -5.34 -3.88
C GLY A 51 10.57 -3.98 -3.15
N LEU A 52 11.03 -2.88 -3.76
CA LEU A 52 10.99 -1.55 -3.14
C LEU A 52 9.58 -0.93 -3.25
N VAL A 53 8.79 -1.14 -2.20
CA VAL A 53 7.54 -0.42 -1.94
C VAL A 53 7.88 0.75 -1.02
N GLU A 54 7.52 1.96 -1.44
CA GLU A 54 7.74 3.19 -0.68
C GLU A 54 6.37 3.77 -0.32
N VAL A 55 6.16 4.07 0.96
CA VAL A 55 4.97 4.80 1.40
C VAL A 55 5.40 6.17 1.87
N TRP A 56 4.88 7.17 1.16
CA TRP A 56 5.15 8.56 1.45
C TRP A 56 4.03 9.08 2.34
N LEU A 57 4.34 9.17 3.64
CA LEU A 57 3.60 10.00 4.58
C LEU A 57 3.94 11.44 4.18
N GLY A 58 3.07 12.10 3.43
CA GLY A 58 3.32 13.43 2.87
C GLY A 58 3.98 14.35 3.90
N GLY A 59 5.27 14.64 3.71
CA GLY A 59 5.98 15.68 4.43
C GLY A 59 5.51 17.02 3.88
N ALA A 60 4.99 17.86 4.77
CA ALA A 60 4.70 19.26 4.50
C ALA A 60 5.95 20.02 4.04
#